data_AF-A0A0C1EAE3-F1
#
_entry.id   AF-A0A0C1EAE3-F1
#
_cell.length_a   1.000
_cell.length_b   1.000
_cell.length_c   1.000
_cell.angle_alpha   90.00
_cell.angle_beta   90.00
_cell.angle_gamma   90.00
#
_symmetry.space_group_name_H-M   'P 1'
#
loop_
_entity.id
_entity.type
_entity.pdbx_description
1 polymer ?
#
loop_
_entity_poly.entity_id
_entity_poly.type
_entity_poly.pdbx_seq_one_letter_code
_entity_poly.pdbx_strand_id
1 'polypeptide(L)'
;MKKLFLCAALAALAGTPVLAGVSGHGDGHGAHGEQMAAGKPGNRSEVSRTVKVAMKETDDGEMIFSPAAMEFKQGETIRFMVVNKGELDHEFVLDTQERNAMHKQAMSEQMEMHNTPNAVTLAPGKRGEIIWTFSNGGTFEFACLIPGHYESGMYGQVAVQ
;
A
#
# COMPACT_ATOMS: atom_id res chain seq x y z
N MET A 1 63.81 19.13 48.81
CA MET A 1 64.57 17.93 48.41
C MET A 1 63.81 16.68 48.86
N LYS A 2 63.27 15.90 47.91
CA LYS A 2 63.19 14.42 47.90
C LYS A 2 62.05 14.00 46.96
N LYS A 3 62.46 13.45 45.82
CA LYS A 3 61.67 12.53 45.01
C LYS A 3 61.44 11.27 45.85
N LEU A 4 60.30 10.61 45.73
CA LEU A 4 60.26 9.18 45.38
C LEU A 4 58.83 8.71 45.08
N PHE A 5 58.77 7.83 44.10
CA PHE A 5 57.66 7.02 43.61
C PHE A 5 57.11 6.08 44.69
N LEU A 6 55.82 5.74 44.65
CA LEU A 6 55.41 4.34 44.44
C LEU A 6 53.89 4.15 44.21
N CYS A 7 53.64 3.18 43.33
CA CYS A 7 52.40 2.59 42.84
C CYS A 7 51.34 2.20 43.89
N ALA A 8 50.07 2.27 43.49
CA ALA A 8 49.11 1.18 43.68
C ALA A 8 47.97 1.31 42.66
N ALA A 9 47.89 0.35 41.74
CA ALA A 9 46.87 0.25 40.72
C ALA A 9 45.54 -0.21 41.32
N LEU A 10 44.45 0.51 41.05
CA LEU A 10 43.09 0.13 41.41
C LEU A 10 42.44 -0.56 40.20
N ALA A 11 42.14 -1.85 40.32
CA ALA A 11 41.41 -2.60 39.32
C ALA A 11 39.92 -2.21 39.36
N ALA A 12 39.43 -1.56 38.30
CA ALA A 12 38.01 -1.28 38.09
C ALA A 12 37.39 -2.42 37.26
N LEU A 13 36.44 -3.14 37.86
CA LEU A 13 35.67 -4.20 37.21
C LEU A 13 34.30 -3.66 36.75
N ALA A 14 34.06 -3.83 35.45
CA ALA A 14 32.79 -3.98 34.73
C ALA A 14 31.70 -2.92 34.91
N GLY A 15 31.62 -2.02 33.91
CA GLY A 15 30.40 -1.28 33.60
C GLY A 15 29.48 -2.10 32.68
N THR A 16 28.19 -2.09 32.97
CA THR A 16 27.13 -2.43 32.02
C THR A 16 26.28 -1.18 31.76
N PRO A 17 26.37 -0.54 30.59
CA PRO A 17 25.34 0.39 30.17
C PRO A 17 24.13 -0.41 29.67
N VAL A 18 23.02 -0.33 30.41
CA VAL A 18 21.71 -0.76 29.92
C VAL A 18 21.34 0.14 28.74
N LEU A 19 21.13 -0.46 27.56
CA LEU A 19 20.69 0.23 26.36
C LEU A 19 19.35 0.94 26.60
N ALA A 20 19.33 2.22 26.29
CA ALA A 20 18.13 3.00 26.07
C ALA A 20 17.38 2.47 24.84
N GLY A 21 16.08 2.18 25.01
CA GLY A 21 15.16 1.86 23.93
C GLY A 21 13.88 2.70 24.05
N VAL A 22 14.02 4.01 23.89
CA VAL A 22 12.90 4.88 23.48
C VAL A 22 13.20 5.28 22.04
N SER A 23 12.67 4.53 21.08
CA SER A 23 12.23 5.14 19.81
C SER A 23 10.85 5.70 20.12
N GLY A 24 10.61 7.01 20.18
CA GLY A 24 11.09 8.01 19.24
C GLY A 24 10.06 8.10 18.12
N HIS A 25 8.97 8.84 18.38
CA HIS A 25 8.02 9.27 17.37
C HIS A 25 8.77 10.19 16.40
N GLY A 26 9.02 9.71 15.18
CA GLY A 26 9.63 10.49 14.12
C GLY A 26 8.56 11.15 13.27
N ASP A 27 8.31 12.43 13.52
CA ASP A 27 7.74 13.34 12.53
C ASP A 27 8.73 13.50 11.37
N GLY A 28 8.27 13.24 10.15
CA GLY A 28 9.08 13.35 8.95
C GLY A 28 8.26 13.81 7.75
N HIS A 29 8.13 15.13 7.58
CA HIS A 29 7.63 15.73 6.35
C HIS A 29 8.65 15.54 5.22
N GLY A 30 8.27 14.78 4.20
CA GLY A 30 8.96 14.70 2.92
C GLY A 30 8.17 13.83 1.94
N ALA A 31 7.37 14.44 1.06
CA ALA A 31 6.59 13.76 0.03
C ALA A 31 7.50 13.20 -1.09
N HIS A 32 8.29 12.20 -0.73
CA HIS A 32 8.82 11.19 -1.65
C HIS A 32 7.85 10.01 -1.54
N GLY A 33 7.14 9.70 -2.64
CA GLY A 33 6.03 8.73 -2.71
C GLY A 33 6.15 7.63 -1.66
N GLU A 34 5.39 7.80 -0.58
CA GLU A 34 5.60 7.03 0.64
C GLU A 34 5.38 5.55 0.35
N GLN A 35 6.31 4.73 0.84
CA GLN A 35 6.25 3.28 0.70
C GLN A 35 5.02 2.76 1.44
N MET A 36 4.05 2.25 0.69
CA MET A 36 2.84 1.60 1.20
C MET A 36 3.08 0.09 1.38
N ALA A 37 2.13 -0.58 2.04
CA ALA A 37 2.20 -2.02 2.25
C ALA A 37 2.28 -2.79 0.93
N ALA A 38 1.41 -2.46 -0.03
CA ALA A 38 1.38 -3.09 -1.36
C ALA A 38 2.54 -2.67 -2.29
N GLY A 39 3.40 -1.74 -1.88
CA GLY A 39 4.46 -1.20 -2.74
C GLY A 39 4.48 0.32 -2.75
N LYS A 40 4.78 0.91 -3.90
CA LYS A 40 4.88 2.37 -4.05
C LYS A 40 4.45 2.82 -5.45
N PRO A 41 4.13 4.11 -5.66
CA PRO A 41 3.93 4.66 -6.99
C PRO A 41 5.14 4.36 -7.89
N GLY A 42 4.89 3.83 -9.08
CA GLY A 42 5.94 3.44 -10.02
C GLY A 42 6.23 4.49 -11.08
N ASN A 43 7.39 4.37 -11.73
CA ASN A 43 7.77 5.22 -12.85
C ASN A 43 7.36 4.60 -14.19
N ARG A 44 6.80 5.41 -15.10
CA ARG A 44 6.38 4.95 -16.43
C ARG A 44 7.52 4.36 -17.27
N SER A 45 8.75 4.86 -17.11
CA SER A 45 9.92 4.30 -17.81
C SER A 45 10.34 2.92 -17.32
N GLU A 46 9.87 2.51 -16.14
CA GLU A 46 10.24 1.24 -15.48
C GLU A 46 9.16 0.17 -15.64
N VAL A 47 8.06 0.46 -16.33
CA VAL A 47 6.93 -0.46 -16.52
C VAL A 47 7.40 -1.75 -17.20
N SER A 48 7.28 -2.87 -16.49
CA SER A 48 7.61 -4.21 -16.99
C SER A 48 6.48 -4.80 -17.82
N ARG A 49 5.22 -4.54 -17.43
CA ARG A 49 4.02 -4.97 -18.18
C ARG A 49 2.81 -4.10 -17.88
N THR A 50 1.87 -4.11 -18.82
CA THR A 50 0.56 -3.47 -18.65
C THR A 50 -0.50 -4.53 -18.36
N VAL A 51 -1.35 -4.28 -17.36
CA VAL A 51 -2.52 -5.10 -17.05
C VAL A 51 -3.77 -4.28 -17.29
N LYS A 52 -4.71 -4.82 -18.07
CA LYS A 52 -6.02 -4.21 -18.27
C LYS A 52 -6.97 -4.77 -17.21
N VAL A 53 -7.61 -3.87 -16.47
CA VAL A 53 -8.61 -4.22 -15.45
C VAL A 53 -9.95 -3.61 -15.89
N ALA A 54 -10.99 -4.43 -15.99
CA ALA A 54 -12.34 -3.98 -16.25
C ALA A 54 -13.19 -4.09 -14.99
N MET A 55 -13.99 -3.06 -14.73
CA MET A 55 -15.01 -3.03 -13.69
C MET A 55 -16.38 -3.08 -14.35
N LYS A 56 -17.31 -3.87 -13.82
CA LYS A 56 -18.70 -3.93 -14.30
C LYS A 56 -19.62 -4.56 -13.27
N GLU A 57 -20.92 -4.31 -13.43
CA GLU A 57 -21.99 -5.09 -12.84
C GLU A 57 -22.32 -6.32 -13.71
N THR A 58 -22.84 -7.38 -13.11
CA THR A 58 -23.39 -8.55 -13.79
C THR A 58 -24.92 -8.47 -13.82
N ASP A 59 -25.56 -9.29 -14.67
CA ASP A 59 -27.02 -9.34 -14.78
C ASP A 59 -27.68 -9.77 -13.45
N ASP A 60 -26.95 -10.51 -12.61
CA ASP A 60 -27.39 -10.96 -11.29
C ASP A 60 -27.11 -9.93 -10.17
N GLY A 61 -26.58 -8.75 -10.52
CA GLY A 61 -26.33 -7.64 -9.61
C GLY A 61 -25.00 -7.73 -8.84
N GLU A 62 -24.14 -8.69 -9.16
CA GLU A 62 -22.77 -8.71 -8.63
C GLU A 62 -21.97 -7.58 -9.25
N MET A 63 -21.03 -7.03 -8.49
CA MET A 63 -20.10 -6.02 -8.98
C MET A 63 -18.71 -6.64 -9.00
N ILE A 64 -18.06 -6.67 -10.17
CA ILE A 64 -16.87 -7.49 -10.36
C ILE A 64 -15.73 -6.75 -11.04
N PHE A 65 -14.52 -7.22 -10.75
CA PHE A 65 -13.33 -6.94 -11.55
C PHE A 65 -13.02 -8.08 -12.51
N SER A 66 -12.44 -7.75 -13.67
CA SER A 66 -11.87 -8.71 -14.59
C SER A 66 -10.46 -8.26 -15.00
N PRO A 67 -9.40 -9.03 -14.69
CA PRO A 67 -9.40 -10.28 -13.91
C PRO A 67 -9.71 -10.04 -12.41
N ALA A 68 -10.20 -11.08 -11.72
CA ALA A 68 -10.48 -11.05 -10.27
C ALA A 68 -9.28 -11.52 -9.39
N ALA A 69 -8.23 -12.04 -10.02
CA ALA A 69 -6.98 -12.41 -9.36
C ALA A 69 -5.80 -12.08 -10.27
N MET A 70 -4.70 -11.62 -9.67
CA MET A 70 -3.48 -11.23 -10.37
C MET A 70 -2.24 -11.69 -9.60
N GLU A 71 -1.20 -12.04 -10.33
CA GLU A 71 0.08 -12.45 -9.76
C GLU A 71 1.21 -11.63 -10.37
N PHE A 72 2.11 -11.17 -9.49
CA PHE A 72 3.26 -10.34 -9.83
C PHE A 72 4.50 -10.81 -9.09
N LYS A 73 5.65 -10.29 -9.52
CA LYS A 73 6.90 -10.48 -8.80
C LYS A 73 7.27 -9.25 -7.98
N GLN A 74 7.92 -9.47 -6.84
CA GLN A 74 8.51 -8.39 -6.08
C GLN A 74 9.50 -7.61 -6.97
N GLY A 75 9.38 -6.29 -6.96
CA GLY A 75 10.15 -5.36 -7.79
C GLY A 75 9.56 -5.07 -9.16
N GLU A 76 8.48 -5.74 -9.59
CA GLU A 76 7.82 -5.39 -10.86
C GLU A 76 7.10 -4.05 -10.77
N THR A 77 7.22 -3.26 -11.85
CA THR A 77 6.43 -2.05 -12.05
C THR A 77 5.33 -2.32 -13.06
N ILE A 78 4.09 -2.32 -12.60
CA ILE A 78 2.90 -2.65 -13.38
C ILE A 78 2.16 -1.38 -13.74
N ARG A 79 1.77 -1.26 -15.00
CA ARG A 79 0.81 -0.26 -15.45
C ARG A 79 -0.58 -0.87 -15.47
N PHE A 80 -1.41 -0.52 -14.52
CA PHE A 80 -2.83 -0.86 -14.52
C PHE A 80 -3.59 0.12 -15.40
N MET A 81 -4.22 -0.39 -16.45
CA MET A 81 -5.15 0.33 -17.31
C MET A 81 -6.56 -0.07 -16.89
N VAL A 82 -7.18 0.76 -16.04
CA VAL A 82 -8.49 0.48 -15.46
C VAL A 82 -9.57 1.08 -16.36
N VAL A 83 -10.64 0.33 -16.63
CA VAL A 83 -11.81 0.81 -17.37
C VAL A 83 -13.07 0.46 -16.62
N ASN A 84 -13.94 1.45 -16.45
CA ASN A 84 -15.30 1.22 -16.01
C ASN A 84 -16.17 0.88 -17.23
N LYS A 85 -16.64 -0.36 -17.30
CA LYS A 85 -17.58 -0.86 -18.31
C LYS A 85 -18.99 -1.05 -17.74
N GLY A 86 -19.17 -0.69 -16.48
CA GLY A 86 -20.46 -0.71 -15.80
C GLY A 86 -21.25 0.58 -15.97
N GLU A 87 -22.39 0.62 -15.29
CA GLU A 87 -23.34 1.72 -15.30
C GLU A 87 -23.27 2.59 -14.04
N LEU A 88 -22.57 2.14 -12.99
CA LEU A 88 -22.31 2.90 -11.77
C LEU A 88 -20.90 3.47 -11.74
N ASP A 89 -20.67 4.46 -10.88
CA ASP A 89 -19.32 4.88 -10.53
C ASP A 89 -18.59 3.72 -9.84
N HIS A 90 -17.34 3.50 -10.21
CA HIS A 90 -16.54 2.43 -9.66
C HIS A 90 -15.16 2.91 -9.28
N GLU A 91 -14.56 2.22 -8.32
CA GLU A 91 -13.25 2.52 -7.79
C GLU A 91 -12.37 1.29 -7.87
N PHE A 92 -11.08 1.51 -8.13
CA PHE A 92 -10.02 0.52 -7.93
C PHE A 92 -9.08 1.08 -6.87
N VAL A 93 -8.95 0.41 -5.72
CA VAL A 93 -7.99 0.73 -4.64
C VAL A 93 -7.13 -0.47 -4.38
N LEU A 94 -5.80 -0.36 -4.50
CA LEU A 94 -4.83 -1.43 -4.24
C LEU A 94 -4.16 -1.27 -2.87
N ASP A 95 -4.46 -2.14 -1.92
CA ASP A 95 -3.82 -2.13 -0.59
C ASP A 95 -3.93 -3.51 0.10
N THR A 96 -3.59 -3.60 1.39
CA THR A 96 -3.94 -4.79 2.19
C THR A 96 -5.45 -4.84 2.44
N GLN A 97 -5.96 -6.04 2.68
CA GLN A 97 -7.37 -6.23 3.03
C GLN A 97 -7.78 -5.44 4.30
N GLU A 98 -6.88 -5.36 5.28
CA GLU A 98 -7.10 -4.56 6.50
C GLU A 98 -7.24 -3.06 6.19
N ARG A 99 -6.35 -2.53 5.35
CA ARG A 99 -6.38 -1.11 4.94
C ARG A 99 -7.61 -0.78 4.09
N ASN A 100 -8.01 -1.69 3.19
CA ASN A 100 -9.25 -1.56 2.44
C ASN A 100 -10.48 -1.58 3.36
N ALA A 101 -10.50 -2.44 4.38
CA ALA A 101 -11.58 -2.46 5.37
C ALA A 101 -11.67 -1.13 6.15
N MET A 102 -10.55 -0.55 6.56
CA MET A 102 -10.50 0.76 7.20
C MET A 102 -11.00 1.88 6.28
N HIS A 103 -10.59 1.86 5.00
CA HIS A 103 -11.04 2.86 4.03
C HIS A 103 -12.54 2.72 3.76
N LYS A 104 -13.06 1.51 3.60
CA LYS A 104 -14.51 1.28 3.51
C LYS A 104 -15.28 1.87 4.69
N GLN A 105 -14.78 1.68 5.91
CA GLN A 105 -15.39 2.28 7.09
C GLN A 105 -15.38 3.80 7.02
N ALA A 106 -14.24 4.42 6.70
CA ALA A 106 -14.12 5.86 6.55
C ALA A 106 -15.11 6.43 5.51
N MET A 107 -15.28 5.77 4.36
CA MET A 107 -16.27 6.18 3.34
C MET A 107 -17.71 6.09 3.87
N SER A 108 -18.03 5.06 4.66
CA SER A 108 -19.36 4.93 5.29
C SER A 108 -19.64 6.04 6.32
N GLU A 109 -18.59 6.58 6.93
CA GLU A 109 -18.63 7.70 7.88
C GLU A 109 -18.54 9.07 7.17
N GLN A 110 -18.60 9.10 5.82
CA GLN A 110 -18.46 10.31 4.99
C GLN A 110 -17.12 11.04 5.16
N MET A 111 -16.08 10.33 5.60
CA MET A 111 -14.71 10.83 5.64
C MET A 111 -14.08 10.62 4.26
N GLU A 112 -13.86 11.70 3.52
CA GLU A 112 -13.23 11.62 2.20
C GLU A 112 -11.78 11.12 2.30
N MET A 113 -11.49 9.97 1.67
CA MET A 113 -10.13 9.46 1.48
C MET A 113 -9.82 9.23 -0.02
N HIS A 114 -10.26 10.15 -0.86
CA HIS A 114 -10.03 10.09 -2.29
C HIS A 114 -8.66 10.66 -2.67
N ASN A 115 -8.17 10.27 -3.85
CA ASN A 115 -6.97 10.80 -4.49
C ASN A 115 -5.63 10.33 -3.89
N THR A 116 -5.55 9.05 -3.51
CA THR A 116 -4.28 8.39 -3.18
C THR A 116 -3.63 7.79 -4.43
N PRO A 117 -2.29 7.64 -4.48
CA PRO A 117 -1.60 7.11 -5.66
C PRO A 117 -1.96 5.67 -6.04
N ASN A 118 -2.51 4.90 -5.11
CA ASN A 118 -2.93 3.51 -5.27
C ASN A 118 -4.42 3.37 -5.62
N ALA A 119 -5.12 4.47 -5.92
CA ALA A 119 -6.55 4.48 -6.17
C ALA A 119 -6.93 5.24 -7.45
N VAL A 120 -8.04 4.83 -8.07
CA VAL A 120 -8.71 5.59 -9.12
C VAL A 120 -10.22 5.35 -9.08
N THR A 121 -11.00 6.44 -9.07
CA THR A 121 -12.46 6.42 -9.20
C THR A 121 -12.85 6.84 -10.60
N LEU A 122 -13.74 6.09 -11.24
CA LEU A 122 -14.12 6.25 -12.65
C LEU A 122 -15.63 6.21 -12.82
N ALA A 123 -16.17 7.24 -13.44
CA ALA A 123 -17.55 7.24 -13.95
C ALA A 123 -17.76 6.21 -15.08
N PRO A 124 -19.01 5.84 -15.40
CA PRO A 124 -19.33 4.93 -16.49
C PRO A 124 -18.64 5.27 -17.81
N GLY A 125 -18.08 4.24 -18.46
CA GLY A 125 -17.35 4.36 -19.72
C GLY A 125 -15.99 5.08 -19.64
N LYS A 126 -15.55 5.53 -18.45
CA LYS A 126 -14.24 6.18 -18.27
C LYS A 126 -13.13 5.17 -18.07
N ARG A 127 -11.90 5.66 -18.29
CA ARG A 127 -10.67 4.88 -18.12
C ARG A 127 -9.68 5.69 -17.27
N GLY A 128 -8.89 4.99 -16.49
CA GLY A 128 -7.85 5.54 -15.62
C GLY A 128 -6.57 4.71 -15.70
N GLU A 129 -5.53 5.22 -15.07
CA GLU A 129 -4.23 4.57 -15.01
C GLU A 129 -3.65 4.66 -13.61
N ILE A 130 -3.09 3.55 -13.14
CA ILE A 130 -2.21 3.50 -11.97
C ILE A 130 -0.90 2.84 -12.42
N ILE A 131 0.23 3.45 -12.08
CA ILE A 131 1.54 2.82 -12.25
C ILE A 131 2.06 2.50 -10.87
N TRP A 132 2.32 1.22 -10.62
CA TRP A 132 2.62 0.72 -9.29
C TRP A 132 3.84 -0.19 -9.31
N THR A 133 4.77 0.02 -8.39
CA THR A 133 5.91 -0.87 -8.17
C THR A 133 5.65 -1.71 -6.93
N PHE A 134 5.58 -3.03 -7.10
CA PHE A 134 5.41 -3.99 -6.00
C PHE A 134 6.72 -4.21 -5.25
N SER A 135 7.17 -3.24 -4.46
CA SER A 135 8.45 -3.32 -3.72
C SER A 135 8.44 -4.30 -2.54
N ASN A 136 7.27 -4.81 -2.14
CA ASN A 136 7.11 -5.81 -1.08
C ASN A 136 6.39 -7.05 -1.62
N GLY A 137 6.81 -8.25 -1.18
CA GLY A 137 6.08 -9.49 -1.40
C GLY A 137 4.90 -9.65 -0.42
N GLY A 138 3.96 -10.54 -0.73
CA GLY A 138 2.80 -10.84 0.10
C GLY A 138 1.49 -10.95 -0.67
N THR A 139 0.39 -11.00 0.08
CA THR A 139 -0.98 -11.00 -0.47
C THR A 139 -1.64 -9.65 -0.21
N PHE A 140 -2.18 -9.07 -1.27
CA PHE A 140 -2.88 -7.78 -1.27
C PHE A 140 -4.24 -7.94 -1.95
N GLU A 141 -5.00 -6.87 -1.95
CA GLU A 141 -6.35 -6.81 -2.52
C GLU A 141 -6.50 -5.53 -3.35
N PHE A 142 -7.21 -5.64 -4.47
CA PHE A 142 -7.83 -4.48 -5.09
C PHE A 142 -9.34 -4.53 -4.91
N ALA A 143 -9.93 -3.39 -4.55
CA ALA A 143 -11.34 -3.33 -4.19
C ALA A 143 -12.01 -2.02 -4.64
N CYS A 144 -13.34 -2.05 -4.78
CA CYS A 144 -14.16 -0.84 -4.82
C CYS A 144 -14.76 -0.60 -3.44
N LEU A 145 -14.50 0.57 -2.86
CA LEU A 145 -14.85 0.88 -1.48
C LEU A 145 -16.04 1.83 -1.35
N ILE A 146 -16.66 2.17 -2.50
CA ILE A 146 -17.95 2.85 -2.55
C ILE A 146 -18.97 2.01 -1.75
N PRO A 147 -19.77 2.63 -0.86
CA PRO A 147 -20.69 1.89 0.02
C PRO A 147 -21.55 0.86 -0.73
N GLY A 148 -21.48 -0.40 -0.29
CA GLY A 148 -22.22 -1.53 -0.85
C GLY A 148 -21.51 -2.27 -2.00
N HIS A 149 -20.54 -1.66 -2.68
CA HIS A 149 -19.92 -2.28 -3.86
C HIS A 149 -19.02 -3.46 -3.48
N TYR A 150 -18.24 -3.31 -2.40
CA TYR A 150 -17.45 -4.41 -1.84
C TYR A 150 -18.34 -5.59 -1.44
N GLU A 151 -19.45 -5.32 -0.74
CA GLU A 151 -20.42 -6.32 -0.30
C GLU A 151 -21.11 -7.02 -1.48
N SER A 152 -21.29 -6.33 -2.61
CA SER A 152 -21.74 -6.89 -3.89
C SER A 152 -20.68 -7.72 -4.63
N GLY A 153 -19.51 -7.97 -4.02
CA GLY A 153 -18.47 -8.83 -4.56
C GLY A 153 -17.29 -8.10 -5.22
N MET A 154 -17.23 -6.77 -5.13
CA MET A 154 -16.27 -5.98 -5.89
C MET A 154 -14.89 -5.90 -5.23
N TYR A 155 -14.20 -7.02 -5.21
CA TYR A 155 -12.82 -7.17 -4.77
C TYR A 155 -12.09 -8.24 -5.59
N GLY A 156 -10.76 -8.22 -5.54
CA GLY A 156 -9.92 -9.20 -6.19
C GLY A 156 -8.55 -9.32 -5.54
N GLN A 157 -7.91 -10.47 -5.73
CA GLN A 157 -6.67 -10.83 -5.02
C GLN A 157 -5.43 -10.48 -5.83
N VAL A 158 -4.37 -10.05 -5.14
CA VAL A 158 -3.03 -9.89 -5.70
C VAL A 158 -2.05 -10.71 -4.88
N ALA A 159 -1.33 -11.62 -5.54
CA ALA A 159 -0.18 -12.29 -4.94
C ALA A 159 1.13 -11.72 -5.52
N VAL A 160 2.08 -11.42 -4.65
CA VAL A 160 3.41 -10.91 -5.02
C VAL A 160 4.48 -11.80 -4.42
N GLN A 161 5.34 -12.37 -5.27
CA GLN A 161 6.38 -13.34 -4.89
C GLN A 161 7.78 -12.97 -5.39
#